data_AF-A0A937SAK7-F1
#
_entry.id   AF-A0A937SAK7-F1
#
_cell.length_a   1.000
_cell.length_b   1.000
_cell.length_c   1.000
_cell.angle_alpha   90.00
_cell.angle_beta   90.00
_cell.angle_gamma   90.00
#
_symmetry.space_group_name_H-M   'P 1'
#
loop_
_entity.id
_entity.type
_entity.pdbx_description
1 polymer ?
#
loop_
_entity_poly.entity_id
_entity_poly.type
_entity_poly.pdbx_seq_one_letter_code
_entity_poly.pdbx_strand_id
1 'polypeptide(L)' 'MEGPTKQLIGFLQEELAIPSDKIPGIVQQCQNLNRLPVVLWQQKLVTITQLECLLKWLEGFLVSATPYKL' A
#
# COMPACT_ATOMS: atom_id res chain seq x y z
N MET A 1 5.14 18.52 -3.20
CA MET A 1 4.50 17.47 -2.38
C MET A 1 4.16 16.33 -3.32
N GLU A 2 4.84 15.20 -3.18
CA GLU A 2 4.56 14.02 -3.98
C GLU A 2 3.15 13.51 -3.62
N GLY A 3 2.37 13.09 -4.62
CA GLY A 3 0.99 12.66 -4.38
C GLY A 3 0.92 11.35 -3.58
N PRO A 4 -0.23 11.07 -2.93
CA PRO A 4 -0.45 9.87 -2.11
C PRO A 4 -0.11 8.57 -2.85
N THR A 5 -0.36 8.53 -4.16
CA THR A 5 -0.02 7.40 -5.03
C THR A 5 1.49 7.16 -5.14
N LYS A 6 2.30 8.22 -5.16
CA LYS A 6 3.76 8.10 -5.32
C LYS A 6 4.42 7.58 -4.04
N GLN A 7 3.94 8.03 -2.87
CA GLN A 7 4.39 7.48 -1.58
C GLN A 7 4.05 6.00 -1.44
N LEU A 8 2.85 5.60 -1.87
CA LEU A 8 2.46 4.19 -1.89
C LEU A 8 3.36 3.36 -2.82
N ILE A 9 3.58 3.83 -4.05
CA ILE A 9 4.43 3.10 -5.02
C ILE A 9 5.85 2.95 -4.47
N GLY A 10 6.42 4.01 -3.89
CA GLY A 10 7.74 3.97 -3.26
C GLY A 10 7.82 2.92 -2.14
N PHE A 11 6.86 2.94 -1.21
CA PHE A 11 6.79 1.95 -0.14
C PHE A 11 6.70 0.51 -0.65
N LEU A 12 5.86 0.26 -1.67
CA LEU A 12 5.73 -1.08 -2.25
C LEU A 12 7.04 -1.55 -2.92
N GLN A 13 7.80 -0.64 -3.53
CA GLN A 13 9.07 -0.98 -4.19
C GLN A 13 10.22 -1.15 -3.21
N GLU A 14 10.36 -0.21 -2.28
CA GLU A 14 11.53 -0.10 -1.40
C GLU A 14 11.39 -1.00 -0.17
N GLU A 15 10.25 -0.97 0.51
CA GLU A 15 10.05 -1.68 1.77
C GLU A 15 9.51 -3.11 1.56
N LEU A 16 8.63 -3.29 0.56
CA LEU A 16 8.05 -4.61 0.26
C LEU A 16 8.74 -5.35 -0.89
N ALA A 17 9.73 -4.74 -1.55
CA ALA A 17 10.46 -5.30 -2.68
C ALA A 17 9.55 -5.79 -3.83
N ILE A 18 8.39 -5.15 -4.03
CA ILE A 18 7.46 -5.51 -5.09
C ILE A 18 7.99 -4.98 -6.43
N PRO A 19 8.10 -5.83 -7.46
CA PRO A 19 8.59 -5.39 -8.76
C PRO A 19 7.67 -4.36 -9.40
N SER A 20 8.27 -3.33 -9.99
CA SER A 20 7.59 -2.19 -10.62
C SER A 20 6.57 -2.58 -11.69
N ASP A 21 6.78 -3.70 -12.39
CA ASP A 21 5.87 -4.24 -13.40
C ASP A 21 4.51 -4.71 -12.83
N LYS A 22 4.47 -5.11 -11.56
CA LYS A 22 3.25 -5.59 -10.89
C LYS A 22 2.42 -4.48 -10.25
N ILE A 23 3.05 -3.35 -9.92
CA ILE A 23 2.43 -2.24 -9.18
C ILE A 23 1.33 -1.51 -9.94
N PRO A 24 1.49 -1.10 -11.22
CA PRO A 24 0.48 -0.29 -11.90
C PRO A 24 -0.87 -0.99 -12.05
N GLY A 25 -0.88 -2.31 -12.26
CA GLY A 25 -2.12 -3.10 -12.29
C GLY A 25 -2.85 -3.11 -10.95
N ILE A 26 -2.10 -3.30 -9.86
CA ILE A 26 -2.65 -3.41 -8.51
C ILE A 26 -3.17 -2.06 -8.01
N VAL A 27 -2.41 -0.98 -8.24
CA VAL A 27 -2.80 0.38 -7.84
C VAL A 27 -4.03 0.86 -8.61
N GLN A 28 -4.14 0.53 -9.90
CA GLN A 28 -5.34 0.83 -10.70
C GLN A 28 -6.57 0.03 -10.24
N GLN A 29 -6.40 -1.24 -9.85
CA GLN A 29 -7.50 -2.08 -9.35
C GLN A 29 -7.94 -1.70 -7.92
N CYS A 30 -7.03 -1.17 -7.11
CA CYS A 30 -7.31 -0.72 -5.75
C CYS A 30 -7.72 0.76 -5.72
N GLN A 31 -8.93 1.07 -6.19
CA GLN A 31 -9.59 2.37 -5.94
C GLN A 31 -9.75 2.67 -4.45
N ASN A 32 -9.75 1.63 -3.61
CA ASN A 32 -9.79 1.73 -2.16
C ASN A 32 -8.53 1.07 -1.57
N LEU A 33 -7.70 1.87 -0.91
CA LEU A 33 -6.45 1.42 -0.28
C LEU A 33 -6.69 0.32 0.77
N ASN A 34 -7.88 0.25 1.36
CA ASN A 34 -8.24 -0.83 2.29
C ASN A 34 -8.26 -2.21 1.64
N ARG A 35 -8.38 -2.31 0.31
CA ARG A 35 -8.32 -3.58 -0.43
C ARG A 35 -6.91 -3.97 -0.86
N LEU A 36 -5.96 -3.06 -0.79
CA LEU A 36 -4.58 -3.30 -1.22
C LEU A 36 -3.93 -4.49 -0.49
N PRO A 37 -4.03 -4.63 0.85
CA PRO A 37 -3.42 -5.76 1.56
C PRO A 37 -3.98 -7.11 1.09
N VAL A 38 -5.30 -7.16 0.89
CA VAL A 38 -6.00 -8.37 0.45
C VAL A 38 -5.58 -8.75 -0.97
N VAL A 39 -5.52 -7.79 -1.89
CA VAL A 39 -5.11 -8.05 -3.28
C VAL A 39 -3.66 -8.52 -3.33
N LEU A 40 -2.75 -7.87 -2.61
CA LEU A 40 -1.33 -8.26 -2.55
C LEU A 40 -1.14 -9.68 -2.00
N TRP A 41 -1.91 -10.03 -0.97
CA TRP A 41 -1.92 -11.38 -0.40
C TRP A 41 -2.45 -12.43 -1.37
N GLN A 42 -3.58 -12.17 -2.02
CA GLN A 42 -4.19 -13.09 -3.01
C GLN A 42 -3.27 -13.35 -4.21
N GLN A 43 -2.49 -12.35 -4.61
CA GLN A 43 -1.49 -12.46 -5.68
C GLN A 43 -0.17 -13.10 -5.23
N LYS A 44 -0.03 -13.48 -3.96
CA LYS A 44 1.22 -14.00 -3.35
C LYS A 44 2.42 -13.07 -3.54
N LEU A 45 2.17 -11.76 -3.60
CA LEU A 45 3.23 -10.75 -3.79
C LEU A 45 3.85 -10.30 -2.46
N VAL A 46 3.22 -10.67 -1.34
CA VAL A 46 3.70 -10.34 0.01
C VAL A 46 3.64 -11.57 0.89
N THR A 47 4.60 -11.65 1.81
CA THR A 47 4.55 -12.60 2.94
C THR A 47 3.65 -12.08 4.06
N ILE A 48 3.35 -12.92 5.06
CA ILE A 48 2.57 -12.50 6.24
C ILE A 48 3.27 -11.33 6.95
N THR A 49 4.59 -11.39 7.12
CA THR A 49 5.38 -10.33 7.75
C THR A 49 5.32 -9.01 6.97
N GLN A 50 5.39 -9.08 5.63
CA GLN A 50 5.23 -7.92 4.77
C GLN A 50 3.80 -7.37 4.78
N LEU A 51 2.79 -8.24 4.92
CA LEU A 51 1.40 -7.84 5.06
C LEU A 51 1.18 -7.05 6.35
N GLU A 52 1.79 -7.47 7.47
CA GLU A 52 1.75 -6.72 8.73
C GLU A 52 2.42 -5.35 8.62
N CYS A 53 3.58 -5.28 7.94
CA CYS A 53 4.26 -4.01 7.66
C CYS A 53 3.39 -3.07 6.83
N LEU A 54 2.77 -3.58 5.77
CA LEU A 54 1.85 -2.82 4.94
C LEU A 54 0.64 -2.30 5.72
N LEU A 55 0.03 -3.12 6.58
CA LEU A 55 -1.11 -2.71 7.42
C LEU A 55 -0.72 -1.56 8.36
N LYS A 56 0.45 -1.64 9.01
CA LYS A 56 0.98 -0.57 9.87
C LYS A 56 1.23 0.73 9.09
N TRP A 57 1.81 0.61 7.90
CA TRP A 57 2.06 1.77 7.04
C TRP A 57 0.75 2.42 6.59
N LEU A 58 -0.24 1.62 6.19
CA LEU A 58 -1.57 2.11 5.78
C LEU A 58 -2.30 2.84 6.91
N GLU A 59 -2.21 2.36 8.15
CA GLU A 59 -2.80 3.04 9.30
C GLU A 59 -2.24 4.45 9.47
N GLY A 60 -0.92 4.62 9.46
CA GLY A 60 -0.28 5.94 9.53
C GLY A 60 -0.60 6.83 8.33
N PHE A 61 -0.63 6.24 7.13
CA PHE A 61 -0.95 6.93 5.89
C PHE A 61 -2.40 7.45 5.87
N LEU A 62 -3.37 6.62 6.25
CA LEU A 62 -4.79 6.98 6.29
C LEU A 62 -5.10 7.97 7.42
N VAL A 63 -4.46 7.82 8.58
CA VAL A 63 -4.56 8.79 9.69
C VAL A 63 -4.06 10.17 9.27
N SER A 64 -2.96 10.24 8.51
CA SER A 64 -2.44 11.52 8.00
C SER A 64 -3.34 12.18 6.95
N ALA A 65 -4.18 11.39 6.27
CA ALA A 65 -5.11 11.86 5.25
C ALA A 65 -6.47 12.33 5.82
N THR A 66 -6.76 12.04 7.09
CA THR A 66 -7.97 12.51 7.79
C THR A 66 -7.59 13.56 8.84
N PRO A 67 -7.85 14.87 8.62
CA PRO A 67 -7.50 15.93 9.57
C PRO A 67 -8.41 15.99 10.82
N TYR A 68 -9.14 14.93 11.15
CA TYR A 68 -10.09 14.95 12.26
C TYR A 68 -9.79 13.81 13.23
N LYS A 69 -9.07 14.12 14.30
CA LYS A 69 -9.04 13.31 15.51
C LYS A 69 -9.56 14.16 16.66
N LEU A 70 -10.79 13.84 17.08
CA LEU A 70 -11.50 14.15 18.34
C LEU A 70 -11.52 15.61 18.83
#